data_AF-A0A1Q7WES5-F1
#
_entry.id   AF-A0A1Q7WES5-F1
#
_cell.length_a   1.000
_cell.length_b   1.000
_cell.length_c   1.000
_cell.angle_alpha   90.00
_cell.angle_beta   90.00
_cell.angle_gamma   90.00
#
_symmetry.space_group_name_H-M   'P 1'
#
loop_
_entity.id
_entity.type
_entity.pdbx_description
1 polymer ?
#
loop_
_entity_poly.entity_id
_entity_poly.type
_entity_poly.pdbx_seq_one_letter_code
_entity_poly.pdbx_strand_id
1 'polypeptide(L)'
;MSGRRGRRGRIGRLGRTPARLFRTRARLLARPSRILGRPWLLALLGFFLVAAAWAFASPMSSSPDEPSHIVKAAATARGESVNSTTRHEVKAGFEKTWLGYPLPAKYATLDAMSACFRNKLVSASCGKKFGTDDTTAIVETSAGNYNPAYYLPVGLPSLVLPGVGALYGMRLMSALLNSALLAAAVGIAAGWRRPGWPVLGVVVCGTPMTLFLSGTVNSNGMEATAAVLAWTAGLSLALDTGPKPGQVTRRAVALAVGGALLANTRSLGVLFTLSVLVVLAVVVNSPPRLRVLASSAPPTA
;
A
#
# COMPACT_ATOMS: atom_id res chain seq x y z
N MET A 1 -14.43 41.29 -91.39
CA MET A 1 -13.93 39.89 -91.55
C MET A 1 -13.55 39.41 -90.15
N SER A 2 -14.37 38.59 -89.46
CA SER A 2 -14.37 37.10 -89.50
C SER A 2 -12.99 36.54 -89.14
N GLY A 3 -12.75 35.64 -88.18
CA GLY A 3 -13.46 34.79 -87.22
C GLY A 3 -12.36 34.30 -86.23
N ARG A 4 -12.39 33.22 -85.46
CA ARG A 4 -13.30 32.14 -85.10
C ARG A 4 -12.64 31.42 -83.89
N ARG A 5 -13.45 30.72 -83.11
CA ARG A 5 -13.13 29.92 -81.90
C ARG A 5 -12.13 28.79 -82.15
N GLY A 6 -11.41 28.38 -81.10
CA GLY A 6 -10.75 27.08 -80.97
C GLY A 6 -10.72 26.60 -79.50
N ARG A 7 -11.42 25.50 -79.22
CA ARG A 7 -11.64 24.83 -77.92
C ARG A 7 -10.83 23.52 -77.90
N ARG A 8 -10.63 22.94 -76.70
CA ARG A 8 -10.11 21.58 -76.36
C ARG A 8 -8.61 21.56 -75.99
N GLY A 9 -8.14 20.82 -74.98
CA GLY A 9 -8.76 19.74 -74.22
C GLY A 9 -8.04 19.47 -72.89
N ARG A 10 -8.77 18.75 -72.05
CA ARG A 10 -8.47 18.28 -70.68
C ARG A 10 -7.61 17.01 -70.76
N ILE A 11 -6.94 16.67 -69.64
CA ILE A 11 -6.52 15.34 -69.13
C ILE A 11 -5.01 15.27 -68.85
N GLY A 12 -4.67 14.89 -67.61
CA GLY A 12 -3.30 14.55 -67.22
C GLY A 12 -2.95 14.76 -65.74
N ARG A 13 -3.81 14.34 -64.79
CA ARG A 13 -3.33 14.00 -63.43
C ARG A 13 -2.47 12.74 -63.56
N LEU A 14 -1.28 12.72 -62.93
CA LEU A 14 -0.75 11.63 -62.11
C LEU A 14 0.73 11.90 -61.82
N GLY A 15 1.16 11.70 -60.56
CA GLY A 15 2.60 11.63 -60.24
C GLY A 15 3.10 12.35 -58.99
N ARG A 16 2.26 12.74 -58.02
CA ARG A 16 2.78 13.03 -56.65
C ARG A 16 2.90 11.72 -55.88
N THR A 17 4.11 11.17 -55.86
CA THR A 17 4.58 10.05 -55.05
C THR A 17 4.08 10.11 -53.59
N PRO A 18 3.43 9.05 -53.06
CA PRO A 18 2.98 9.01 -51.66
C PRO A 18 4.07 8.38 -50.77
N ALA A 19 5.24 9.01 -50.67
CA ALA A 19 6.32 8.51 -49.79
C ALA A 19 6.27 9.05 -48.35
N ARG A 20 5.23 9.83 -47.97
CA ARG A 20 5.14 10.47 -46.65
C ARG A 20 4.14 9.84 -45.67
N LEU A 21 3.38 8.82 -46.08
CA LEU A 21 2.35 8.20 -45.23
C LEU A 21 2.82 7.01 -44.38
N PHE A 22 4.02 6.47 -44.62
CA PHE A 22 4.53 5.32 -43.86
C PHE A 22 5.44 5.68 -42.67
N ARG A 23 5.84 6.96 -42.52
CA ARG A 23 6.68 7.38 -41.37
C ARG A 23 5.90 7.66 -40.08
N THR A 24 4.56 7.64 -40.12
CA THR A 24 3.70 8.03 -38.99
C THR A 24 3.16 6.84 -38.17
N ARG A 25 3.32 5.60 -38.62
CA ARG A 25 2.87 4.41 -37.86
C ARG A 25 3.92 3.81 -36.92
N ALA A 26 5.21 4.14 -37.08
CA ALA A 26 6.29 3.58 -36.26
C ALA A 26 6.53 4.30 -34.92
N ARG A 27 5.77 5.36 -34.58
CA ARG A 27 5.80 6.01 -33.25
C ARG A 27 4.67 5.57 -32.32
N LEU A 28 3.87 4.60 -32.72
CA LEU A 28 2.85 3.93 -31.89
C LEU A 28 3.39 2.66 -31.22
N LEU A 29 4.71 2.50 -31.12
CA LEU A 29 5.26 1.67 -30.05
C LEU A 29 4.99 2.42 -28.75
N ALA A 30 3.86 2.08 -28.14
CA ALA A 30 3.48 2.50 -26.81
C ALA A 30 4.72 2.38 -25.93
N ARG A 31 5.32 3.53 -25.57
CA ARG A 31 6.34 3.56 -24.53
C ARG A 31 5.71 2.83 -23.36
N PRO A 32 6.26 1.69 -22.90
CA PRO A 32 5.69 1.00 -21.76
C PRO A 32 5.61 2.06 -20.66
N SER A 33 4.38 2.36 -20.24
CA SER A 33 4.14 3.30 -19.15
C SER A 33 4.89 2.72 -17.97
N ARG A 34 6.07 3.27 -17.67
CA ARG A 34 6.95 2.70 -16.64
C ARG A 34 6.12 2.65 -15.36
N ILE A 35 5.82 1.43 -14.93
CA ILE A 35 5.00 1.10 -13.75
C ILE A 35 5.52 1.85 -12.51
N LEU A 36 6.84 2.11 -12.52
CA LEU A 36 7.64 2.79 -11.52
C LEU A 36 8.23 4.09 -12.11
N GLY A 37 7.37 5.10 -12.26
CA GLY A 37 7.83 6.44 -12.66
C GLY A 37 8.70 7.08 -11.59
N ARG A 38 9.43 8.13 -11.95
CA ARG A 38 10.17 9.00 -10.99
C ARG A 38 9.39 9.34 -9.71
N PRO A 39 8.10 9.76 -9.75
CA PRO A 39 7.37 10.10 -8.51
C PRO A 39 7.17 8.90 -7.59
N TRP A 40 6.99 7.70 -8.14
CA TRP A 40 6.86 6.48 -7.33
C TRP A 40 8.18 6.16 -6.62
N LEU A 41 9.31 6.22 -7.34
CA LEU A 41 10.63 5.94 -6.77
C LEU A 41 11.00 6.95 -5.67
N LEU A 42 10.78 8.24 -5.91
CA LEU A 42 11.05 9.28 -4.93
C LEU A 42 10.16 9.13 -3.68
N ALA A 43 8.89 8.81 -3.87
CA ALA A 43 7.98 8.54 -2.76
C ALA A 43 8.39 7.29 -1.97
N LEU A 44 8.75 6.20 -2.65
CA LEU A 44 9.22 4.98 -2.00
C LEU A 44 10.44 5.27 -1.12
N LEU A 45 11.46 5.93 -1.68
CA LEU A 45 12.67 6.28 -0.94
C LEU A 45 12.36 7.23 0.22
N GLY A 46 11.56 8.27 -0.02
CA GLY A 46 11.20 9.23 1.03
C GLY A 46 10.46 8.59 2.20
N PHE A 47 9.37 7.86 1.92
CA PHE A 47 8.61 7.17 2.96
C PHE A 47 9.43 6.09 3.66
N PHE A 48 10.24 5.34 2.91
CA PHE A 48 11.08 4.29 3.48
C PHE A 48 12.13 4.87 4.42
N LEU A 49 12.82 5.96 4.04
CA LEU A 49 13.82 6.59 4.90
C LEU A 49 13.21 7.13 6.19
N VAL A 50 12.01 7.74 6.13
CA VAL A 50 11.32 8.23 7.33
C VAL A 50 10.84 7.07 8.21
N ALA A 51 10.24 6.04 7.63
CA ALA A 51 9.81 4.85 8.39
C ALA A 51 11.00 4.08 8.97
N ALA A 52 12.11 3.97 8.25
CA ALA A 52 13.35 3.39 8.75
C ALA A 52 13.96 4.22 9.88
N ALA A 53 13.91 5.55 9.80
CA ALA A 53 14.33 6.42 10.90
C ALA A 53 13.51 6.12 12.17
N TRP A 54 12.18 5.95 12.06
CA TRP A 54 11.35 5.50 13.19
C TRP A 54 11.73 4.10 13.68
N ALA A 55 12.08 3.18 12.77
CA ALA A 55 12.50 1.83 13.12
C ALA A 55 13.76 1.79 13.99
N PHE A 56 14.69 2.71 13.78
CA PHE A 56 15.93 2.81 14.56
C PHE A 56 15.82 3.72 15.77
N ALA A 57 15.09 4.83 15.67
CA ALA A 57 14.94 5.81 16.75
C ALA A 57 14.05 5.29 17.88
N SER A 58 13.04 4.48 17.56
CA SER A 58 12.14 3.90 18.57
C SER A 58 12.83 2.74 19.28
N PRO A 59 12.88 2.69 20.63
CA PRO A 59 13.39 1.53 21.34
C PRO A 59 12.69 0.24 20.90
N MET A 60 13.40 -0.89 20.94
CA MET A 60 12.82 -2.16 20.49
C MET A 60 11.66 -2.56 21.41
N SER A 61 10.56 -3.06 20.83
CA SER A 61 9.37 -3.48 21.58
C SER A 61 8.61 -2.35 22.28
N SER A 62 8.89 -1.08 21.94
CA SER A 62 8.21 0.08 22.56
C SER A 62 6.91 0.49 21.86
N SER A 63 6.69 0.04 20.62
CA SER A 63 5.49 0.37 19.86
C SER A 63 4.27 -0.39 20.41
N PRO A 64 3.04 0.18 20.33
CA PRO A 64 1.84 -0.48 20.82
C PRO A 64 1.70 -1.90 20.28
N ASP A 65 1.61 -2.86 21.20
CA ASP A 65 1.45 -4.30 20.92
C ASP A 65 2.51 -4.93 20.00
N GLU A 66 3.61 -4.22 19.71
CA GLU A 66 4.71 -4.70 18.87
C GLU A 66 5.27 -6.07 19.28
N PRO A 67 5.52 -6.39 20.58
CA PRO A 67 5.96 -7.73 20.96
C PRO A 67 5.03 -8.84 20.43
N SER A 68 3.71 -8.67 20.55
CA SER A 68 2.72 -9.63 20.04
C SER A 68 2.82 -9.78 18.52
N HIS A 69 2.99 -8.67 17.79
CA HIS A 69 3.13 -8.69 16.35
C HIS A 69 4.44 -9.34 15.88
N ILE A 70 5.54 -9.16 16.61
CA ILE A 70 6.82 -9.84 16.35
C ILE A 70 6.68 -11.35 16.51
N VAL A 71 6.05 -11.82 17.59
CA VAL A 71 5.78 -13.25 17.83
C VAL A 71 4.95 -13.82 16.67
N LYS A 72 3.87 -13.13 16.27
CA LYS A 72 3.03 -13.56 15.14
C LYS A 72 3.81 -13.59 13.82
N ALA A 73 4.67 -12.61 13.56
CA ALA A 73 5.53 -12.56 12.37
C ALA A 73 6.51 -13.74 12.34
N ALA A 74 7.22 -13.99 13.43
CA ALA A 74 8.16 -15.09 13.55
C ALA A 74 7.48 -16.46 13.36
N ALA A 75 6.34 -16.67 14.01
CA ALA A 75 5.55 -17.90 13.89
C ALA A 75 5.05 -18.11 12.46
N THR A 76 4.47 -17.08 11.85
CA THR A 76 3.92 -17.16 10.48
C THR A 76 5.00 -17.47 9.46
N ALA A 77 6.18 -16.85 9.57
CA ALA A 77 7.30 -17.10 8.66
C ALA A 77 7.89 -18.50 8.79
N ARG A 78 7.78 -19.12 9.98
CA ARG A 78 8.20 -20.52 10.23
C ARG A 78 7.12 -21.54 9.85
N GLY A 79 5.92 -21.09 9.48
CA GLY A 79 4.79 -21.98 9.17
C GLY A 79 4.18 -22.61 10.41
N GLU A 80 4.36 -22.02 11.60
CA GLU A 80 3.86 -22.57 12.84
C GLU A 80 2.33 -22.43 12.95
N SER A 81 1.68 -23.50 13.37
CA SER A 81 0.26 -23.50 13.71
C SER A 81 0.04 -23.11 15.16
N VAL A 82 -1.15 -22.58 15.44
CA VAL A 82 -1.61 -22.28 16.80
C VAL A 82 -1.52 -23.55 17.67
N ASN A 83 -0.88 -23.44 18.82
CA ASN A 83 -0.86 -24.49 19.83
C ASN A 83 -2.16 -24.45 20.65
N SER A 84 -2.56 -25.57 21.27
CA SER A 84 -3.77 -25.69 22.08
C SER A 84 -3.80 -24.76 23.31
N THR A 85 -2.66 -24.15 23.68
CA THR A 85 -2.59 -23.13 24.72
C THR A 85 -3.25 -21.83 24.24
N THR A 86 -4.51 -21.65 24.63
CA THR A 86 -5.27 -20.41 24.47
C THR A 86 -5.57 -19.82 25.85
N ARG A 87 -5.15 -18.58 26.08
CA ARG A 87 -5.49 -17.84 27.29
C ARG A 87 -6.43 -16.68 26.94
N HIS A 88 -7.57 -16.64 27.60
CA HIS A 88 -8.51 -15.52 27.49
C HIS A 88 -8.27 -14.54 28.64
N GLU A 89 -8.11 -13.26 28.32
CA GLU A 89 -7.96 -12.19 29.31
C GLU A 89 -9.06 -11.15 29.09
N VAL A 90 -9.92 -10.97 30.09
CA VAL A 90 -10.94 -9.92 30.08
C VAL A 90 -10.44 -8.76 30.95
N LYS A 91 -10.23 -7.59 30.34
CA LYS A 91 -9.79 -6.39 31.04
C LYS A 91 -10.65 -5.19 30.61
N ALA A 92 -11.29 -4.54 31.59
CA ALA A 92 -12.19 -3.40 31.37
C ALA A 92 -13.30 -3.67 30.32
N GLY A 93 -13.85 -4.89 30.31
CA GLY A 93 -14.89 -5.31 29.37
C GLY A 93 -14.40 -5.70 27.97
N PHE A 94 -13.10 -5.62 27.71
CA PHE A 94 -12.49 -6.08 26.46
C PHE A 94 -11.85 -7.46 26.66
N GLU A 95 -12.29 -8.43 25.86
CA GLU A 95 -11.68 -9.75 25.80
C GLU A 95 -10.50 -9.73 24.81
N LYS A 96 -9.31 -10.11 25.30
CA LYS A 96 -8.13 -10.39 24.49
C LYS A 96 -7.84 -11.88 24.55
N THR A 97 -7.77 -12.50 23.38
CA THR A 97 -7.33 -13.90 23.24
C THR A 97 -5.83 -13.93 22.96
N TRP A 98 -5.10 -14.69 23.76
CA TRP A 98 -3.69 -14.98 23.58
C TRP A 98 -3.55 -16.39 23.00
N LEU A 99 -2.87 -16.50 21.87
CA LEU A 99 -2.55 -17.79 21.23
C LEU A 99 -1.08 -18.11 21.38
N GLY A 100 -0.76 -19.33 21.79
CA GLY A 100 0.61 -19.84 21.88
C GLY A 100 1.13 -20.38 20.55
N TYR A 101 2.40 -20.10 20.25
CA TYR A 101 3.13 -20.69 19.11
C TYR A 101 4.46 -21.29 19.61
N PRO A 102 4.88 -22.47 19.10
CA PRO A 102 6.22 -22.98 19.36
C PRO A 102 7.26 -22.10 18.67
N LEU A 103 8.12 -21.46 19.45
CA LEU A 103 9.17 -20.56 18.97
C LEU A 103 10.40 -20.67 19.87
N PRO A 104 11.58 -20.20 19.42
CA PRO A 104 12.73 -20.02 20.30
C PRO A 104 12.38 -19.21 21.57
N ALA A 105 12.78 -19.69 22.74
CA ALA A 105 12.42 -19.13 24.05
C ALA A 105 12.82 -17.66 24.20
N LYS A 106 13.85 -17.19 23.48
CA LYS A 106 14.20 -15.76 23.37
C LYS A 106 13.02 -14.86 22.99
N TYR A 107 12.03 -15.32 22.22
CA TYR A 107 10.86 -14.51 21.86
C TYR A 107 9.96 -14.19 23.08
N ALA A 108 10.00 -15.00 24.14
CA ALA A 108 9.30 -14.69 25.39
C ALA A 108 9.89 -13.48 26.13
N THR A 109 11.11 -13.04 25.77
CA THR A 109 11.79 -11.89 26.41
C THR A 109 11.32 -10.53 25.87
N LEU A 110 10.54 -10.50 24.78
CA LEU A 110 10.20 -9.26 24.06
C LEU A 110 9.45 -8.23 24.92
N ASP A 111 8.54 -8.66 25.78
CA ASP A 111 7.80 -7.74 26.66
C ASP A 111 8.73 -7.07 27.69
N ALA A 112 9.67 -7.84 28.23
CA ALA A 112 10.63 -7.36 29.21
C ALA A 112 11.64 -6.34 28.66
N MET A 113 11.78 -6.24 27.33
CA MET A 113 12.60 -5.22 26.68
C MET A 113 12.05 -3.81 26.90
N SER A 114 10.72 -3.65 26.95
CA SER A 114 10.06 -2.34 27.13
C SER A 114 9.36 -2.15 28.48
N ALA A 115 9.16 -3.22 29.24
CA ALA A 115 8.41 -3.19 30.50
C ALA A 115 8.86 -2.13 31.51
N CYS A 116 10.17 -1.86 31.63
CA CYS A 116 10.70 -0.94 32.64
C CYS A 116 10.35 0.54 32.37
N PHE A 117 10.25 0.94 31.10
CA PHE A 117 9.99 2.33 30.68
C PHE A 117 8.59 2.54 30.09
N ARG A 118 7.82 1.46 29.89
CA ARG A 118 6.44 1.53 29.41
C ARG A 118 5.61 2.46 30.30
N ASN A 119 5.03 3.50 29.69
CA ASN A 119 4.23 4.53 30.34
C ASN A 119 4.97 5.31 31.45
N LYS A 120 6.30 5.42 31.36
CA LYS A 120 7.14 6.16 32.32
C LYS A 120 8.12 7.07 31.58
N LEU A 121 8.36 8.25 32.11
CA LEU A 121 9.36 9.19 31.58
C LEU A 121 10.76 8.85 32.12
N VAL A 122 11.29 7.71 31.70
CA VAL A 122 12.65 7.23 32.06
C VAL A 122 13.41 6.79 30.81
N SER A 123 14.74 6.74 30.90
CA SER A 123 15.57 6.25 29.80
C SER A 123 15.22 4.81 29.43
N ALA A 124 15.14 4.52 28.13
CA ALA A 124 14.94 3.16 27.61
C ALA A 124 16.13 2.21 27.89
N SER A 125 17.26 2.74 28.39
CA SER A 125 18.42 1.94 28.78
C SER A 125 18.16 0.96 29.93
N CYS A 126 17.06 1.11 30.68
CA CYS A 126 16.66 0.13 31.70
C CYS A 126 16.14 -1.20 31.10
N GLY A 127 15.85 -1.22 29.79
CA GLY A 127 15.24 -2.35 29.12
C GLY A 127 16.13 -3.59 29.15
N LYS A 128 15.52 -4.78 29.30
CA LYS A 128 16.27 -6.03 29.17
C LYS A 128 16.72 -6.23 27.72
N LYS A 129 17.84 -6.91 27.54
CA LYS A 129 18.31 -7.33 26.21
C LYS A 129 17.42 -8.45 25.67
N PHE A 130 17.37 -8.58 24.35
CA PHE A 130 16.75 -9.73 23.70
C PHE A 130 17.49 -11.01 24.10
N GLY A 131 16.73 -12.06 24.41
CA GLY A 131 17.29 -13.34 24.85
C GLY A 131 18.16 -14.03 23.82
N THR A 132 18.95 -15.00 24.28
CA THR A 132 19.83 -15.83 23.46
C THR A 132 19.43 -17.31 23.49
N ASP A 133 18.37 -17.66 24.21
CA ASP A 133 17.89 -19.03 24.34
C ASP A 133 17.13 -19.44 23.06
N ASP A 134 17.70 -20.41 22.35
CA ASP A 134 17.17 -20.97 21.12
C ASP A 134 16.37 -22.26 21.32
N THR A 135 16.19 -22.71 22.57
CA THR A 135 15.30 -23.85 22.87
C THR A 135 13.86 -23.52 22.52
N THR A 136 13.10 -24.51 22.04
CA THR A 136 11.69 -24.31 21.69
C THR A 136 10.85 -24.16 22.96
N ALA A 137 10.09 -23.07 23.04
CA ALA A 137 9.11 -22.81 24.08
C ALA A 137 7.79 -22.33 23.45
N ILE A 138 6.70 -22.45 24.20
CA ILE A 138 5.42 -21.86 23.79
C ILE A 138 5.44 -20.37 24.12
N VAL A 139 5.35 -19.54 23.10
CA VAL A 139 5.35 -18.07 23.22
C VAL A 139 3.97 -17.55 22.82
N GLU A 140 3.35 -16.81 23.73
CA GLU A 140 2.00 -16.29 23.54
C GLU A 140 1.98 -14.96 22.78
N THR A 141 0.90 -14.72 22.02
CA THR A 141 0.66 -13.45 21.34
C THR A 141 -0.83 -13.09 21.29
N SER A 142 -1.13 -11.81 21.51
CA SER A 142 -2.46 -11.24 21.33
C SER A 142 -2.82 -10.98 19.86
N ALA A 143 -1.85 -11.13 18.94
CA ALA A 143 -2.04 -10.99 17.50
C ALA A 143 -2.31 -12.35 16.82
N GLY A 144 -2.53 -13.41 17.61
CA GLY A 144 -2.69 -14.78 17.13
C GLY A 144 -3.77 -14.93 16.04
N ASN A 145 -4.89 -14.24 16.22
CA ASN A 145 -6.08 -14.35 15.36
C ASN A 145 -5.97 -13.50 14.08
N TYR A 146 -4.87 -12.78 13.88
CA TYR A 146 -4.73 -11.88 12.74
C TYR A 146 -4.31 -12.66 11.50
N ASN A 147 -4.73 -12.15 10.33
CA ASN A 147 -4.49 -12.78 9.04
C ASN A 147 -3.00 -12.80 8.67
N PRO A 148 -2.50 -13.87 8.01
CA PRO A 148 -1.06 -14.09 7.82
C PRO A 148 -0.41 -13.18 6.76
N ALA A 149 -1.15 -12.49 5.90
CA ALA A 149 -0.58 -11.80 4.74
C ALA A 149 0.43 -10.69 5.08
N TYR A 150 0.24 -9.97 6.19
CA TYR A 150 1.23 -9.01 6.69
C TYR A 150 2.44 -9.72 7.32
N TYR A 151 2.16 -10.72 8.16
CA TYR A 151 3.14 -11.34 9.03
C TYR A 151 4.11 -12.25 8.29
N LEU A 152 3.67 -12.87 7.20
CA LEU A 152 4.49 -13.76 6.40
C LEU A 152 5.73 -13.04 5.84
N PRO A 153 5.63 -11.97 5.03
CA PRO A 153 6.81 -11.27 4.53
C PRO A 153 7.58 -10.58 5.66
N VAL A 154 6.90 -9.98 6.64
CA VAL A 154 7.54 -9.26 7.75
C VAL A 154 8.36 -10.18 8.65
N GLY A 155 7.97 -11.44 8.78
CA GLY A 155 8.68 -12.43 9.60
C GLY A 155 9.91 -13.03 8.93
N LEU A 156 10.03 -12.98 7.59
CA LEU A 156 11.13 -13.59 6.83
C LEU A 156 12.54 -13.23 7.34
N PRO A 157 12.84 -11.96 7.71
CA PRO A 157 14.15 -11.60 8.24
C PRO A 157 14.56 -12.40 9.47
N SER A 158 13.61 -12.91 10.25
CA SER A 158 13.91 -13.72 11.44
C SER A 158 14.34 -15.17 11.16
N LEU A 159 14.20 -15.62 9.91
CA LEU A 159 14.71 -16.91 9.47
C LEU A 159 16.21 -16.85 9.15
N VAL A 160 16.70 -15.66 8.76
CA VAL A 160 18.05 -15.49 8.20
C VAL A 160 18.96 -14.60 9.06
N LEU A 161 18.41 -13.71 9.89
CA LEU A 161 19.18 -12.85 10.77
C LEU A 161 19.17 -13.38 12.22
N PRO A 162 20.30 -13.34 12.94
CA PRO A 162 20.35 -13.71 14.35
C PRO A 162 20.03 -12.53 15.28
N GLY A 163 19.65 -12.87 16.53
CA GLY A 163 19.52 -11.94 17.64
C GLY A 163 18.61 -10.73 17.36
N VAL A 164 19.01 -9.56 17.88
CA VAL A 164 18.24 -8.31 17.70
C VAL A 164 18.22 -7.85 16.24
N GLY A 165 19.18 -8.27 15.41
CA GLY A 165 19.22 -7.97 13.98
C GLY A 165 17.98 -8.49 13.26
N ALA A 166 17.45 -9.64 13.67
CA ALA A 166 16.16 -10.15 13.18
C ALA A 166 15.03 -9.17 13.38
N LEU A 167 14.94 -8.56 14.57
CA LEU A 167 13.86 -7.64 14.93
C LEU A 167 13.92 -6.34 14.12
N TYR A 168 15.13 -5.78 13.94
CA TYR A 168 15.33 -4.65 13.03
C TYR A 168 15.02 -5.01 11.58
N GLY A 169 15.41 -6.20 11.13
CA GLY A 169 15.06 -6.72 9.81
C GLY A 169 13.55 -6.76 9.60
N MET A 170 12.79 -7.26 10.58
CA MET A 170 11.32 -7.25 10.53
C MET A 170 10.76 -5.82 10.43
N ARG A 171 11.27 -4.87 11.24
CA ARG A 171 10.87 -3.46 11.17
C ARG A 171 11.15 -2.83 9.80
N LEU A 172 12.33 -3.08 9.23
CA LEU A 172 12.68 -2.58 7.89
C LEU A 172 11.82 -3.21 6.79
N MET A 173 11.45 -4.48 6.93
CA MET A 173 10.51 -5.13 6.01
C MET A 173 9.11 -4.52 6.12
N SER A 174 8.62 -4.27 7.33
CA SER A 174 7.37 -3.53 7.56
C SER A 174 7.43 -2.14 6.92
N ALA A 175 8.53 -1.40 7.12
CA ALA A 175 8.75 -0.08 6.53
C ALA A 175 8.72 -0.12 5.00
N LEU A 176 9.36 -1.13 4.39
CA LEU A 176 9.39 -1.31 2.94
C LEU A 176 8.00 -1.58 2.37
N LEU A 177 7.25 -2.53 2.97
CA LEU A 177 5.90 -2.88 2.52
C LEU A 177 4.95 -1.68 2.59
N ASN A 178 4.93 -0.98 3.72
CA ASN A 178 4.10 0.21 3.92
C ASN A 178 4.48 1.34 2.97
N SER A 179 5.79 1.58 2.78
CA SER A 179 6.29 2.61 1.86
C SER A 179 5.96 2.28 0.41
N ALA A 180 5.95 1.01 0.02
CA ALA A 180 5.54 0.60 -1.32
C ALA A 180 4.06 0.89 -1.60
N LEU A 181 3.18 0.69 -0.61
CA LEU A 181 1.75 1.03 -0.71
C LEU A 181 1.53 2.55 -0.83
N LEU A 182 2.19 3.34 0.01
CA LEU A 182 2.13 4.81 -0.08
C LEU A 182 2.73 5.34 -1.39
N ALA A 183 3.86 4.78 -1.82
CA ALA A 183 4.47 5.12 -3.10
C ALA A 183 3.55 4.79 -4.28
N ALA A 184 2.86 3.64 -4.23
CA ALA A 184 1.84 3.29 -5.22
C ALA A 184 0.71 4.32 -5.24
N ALA A 185 0.23 4.77 -4.07
CA ALA A 185 -0.78 5.82 -3.98
C ALA A 185 -0.29 7.13 -4.61
N VAL A 186 0.94 7.59 -4.30
CA VAL A 186 1.55 8.76 -4.96
C VAL A 186 1.67 8.56 -6.48
N GLY A 187 2.08 7.36 -6.91
CA GLY A 187 2.20 7.02 -8.32
C GLY A 187 0.87 7.03 -9.07
N ILE A 188 -0.25 6.73 -8.40
CA ILE A 188 -1.60 6.89 -8.94
C ILE A 188 -1.99 8.38 -8.96
N ALA A 189 -1.84 9.08 -7.83
CA ALA A 189 -2.16 10.49 -7.64
C ALA A 189 -1.43 11.41 -8.64
N ALA A 190 -0.13 11.17 -8.86
CA ALA A 190 0.69 11.88 -9.83
C ALA A 190 0.24 11.66 -11.30
N GLY A 191 -0.54 10.60 -11.55
CA GLY A 191 -1.10 10.28 -12.85
C GLY A 191 -2.43 10.96 -13.17
N TRP A 192 -3.00 11.74 -12.25
CA TRP A 192 -4.21 12.53 -12.47
C TRP A 192 -3.95 13.68 -13.43
N ARG A 193 -5.00 14.19 -14.09
CA ARG A 193 -4.90 15.39 -14.94
C ARG A 193 -4.38 16.62 -14.18
N ARG A 194 -4.72 16.75 -12.89
CA ARG A 194 -4.24 17.79 -11.97
C ARG A 194 -3.67 17.14 -10.70
N PRO A 195 -2.37 16.84 -10.66
CA PRO A 195 -1.80 15.99 -9.61
C PRO A 195 -1.58 16.67 -8.26
N GLY A 196 -1.59 18.01 -8.17
CA GLY A 196 -1.26 18.75 -6.95
C GLY A 196 -2.08 18.35 -5.72
N TRP A 197 -3.41 18.43 -5.81
CA TRP A 197 -4.31 18.09 -4.70
C TRP A 197 -4.32 16.59 -4.34
N PRO A 198 -4.40 15.65 -5.30
CA PRO A 198 -4.31 14.22 -4.98
C PRO A 198 -2.99 13.83 -4.31
N VAL A 199 -1.85 14.35 -4.80
CA VAL A 199 -0.54 14.06 -4.21
C VAL A 199 -0.43 14.65 -2.81
N LEU A 200 -0.87 15.89 -2.62
CA LEU A 200 -0.92 16.51 -1.29
C LEU A 200 -1.78 15.69 -0.32
N GLY A 201 -2.94 15.20 -0.76
CA GLY A 201 -3.81 14.33 0.04
C GLY A 201 -3.09 13.07 0.52
N VAL A 202 -2.36 12.38 -0.36
CA VAL A 202 -1.57 11.20 0.03
C VAL A 202 -0.47 11.55 1.04
N VAL A 203 0.21 12.69 0.85
CA VAL A 203 1.25 13.15 1.78
C VAL A 203 0.65 13.47 3.15
N VAL A 204 -0.52 14.12 3.21
CA VAL A 204 -1.24 14.42 4.47
C VAL A 204 -1.67 13.13 5.19
N CYS A 205 -2.04 12.08 4.46
CA CYS A 205 -2.32 10.77 5.06
C CYS A 205 -1.07 10.10 5.66
N GLY A 206 0.13 10.51 5.26
CA GLY A 206 1.41 10.14 5.87
C GLY A 206 1.64 10.84 7.21
N THR A 207 0.67 10.74 8.13
CA THR A 207 0.75 11.35 9.45
C THR A 207 1.93 10.78 10.25
N PRO A 208 2.42 11.48 11.30
CA PRO A 208 3.45 10.93 12.18
C PRO A 208 3.11 9.53 12.72
N MET A 209 1.84 9.29 13.08
CA MET A 209 1.39 7.98 13.57
C MET A 209 1.46 6.90 12.48
N THR A 210 1.04 7.20 11.26
CA THR A 210 1.11 6.26 10.13
C THR A 210 2.55 5.89 9.81
N LEU A 211 3.46 6.88 9.80
CA LEU A 211 4.88 6.66 9.52
C LEU A 211 5.60 5.94 10.66
N PHE A 212 5.26 6.26 11.91
CA PHE A 212 5.73 5.54 13.09
C PHE A 212 5.32 4.06 13.05
N LEU A 213 4.03 3.78 12.84
CA LEU A 213 3.53 2.41 12.76
C LEU A 213 4.15 1.65 11.57
N SER A 214 4.37 2.33 10.44
CA SER A 214 5.05 1.76 9.28
C SER A 214 6.49 1.33 9.60
N GLY A 215 7.20 2.05 10.47
CA GLY A 215 8.54 1.72 10.94
C GLY A 215 8.62 0.66 12.04
N THR A 216 7.48 0.16 12.51
CA THR A 216 7.40 -0.85 13.58
C THR A 216 6.79 -2.14 13.06
N VAL A 217 6.93 -3.24 13.80
CA VAL A 217 6.24 -4.48 13.46
C VAL A 217 4.81 -4.38 13.98
N ASN A 218 3.91 -3.84 13.14
CA ASN A 218 2.50 -3.63 13.48
C ASN A 218 1.62 -3.63 12.23
N SER A 219 0.60 -4.49 12.20
CA SER A 219 -0.33 -4.60 11.07
C SER A 219 -1.19 -3.36 10.86
N ASN A 220 -1.37 -2.50 11.88
CA ASN A 220 -2.10 -1.24 11.77
C ASN A 220 -1.42 -0.27 10.77
N GLY A 221 -0.09 -0.36 10.60
CA GLY A 221 0.61 0.38 9.55
C GLY A 221 0.13 -0.03 8.16
N MET A 222 0.03 -1.33 7.90
CA MET A 222 -0.44 -1.86 6.61
C MET A 222 -1.91 -1.55 6.38
N GLU A 223 -2.73 -1.60 7.43
CA GLU A 223 -4.15 -1.21 7.37
C GLU A 223 -4.29 0.25 6.90
N ALA A 224 -3.55 1.18 7.51
CA ALA A 224 -3.58 2.59 7.13
C ALA A 224 -3.07 2.82 5.69
N THR A 225 -1.92 2.25 5.33
CA THR A 225 -1.31 2.49 4.00
C THR A 225 -2.07 1.80 2.87
N ALA A 226 -2.64 0.61 3.12
CA ALA A 226 -3.54 -0.06 2.18
C ALA A 226 -4.84 0.72 1.97
N ALA A 227 -5.41 1.30 3.02
CA ALA A 227 -6.56 2.20 2.91
C ALA A 227 -6.24 3.43 2.06
N VAL A 228 -5.09 4.07 2.27
CA VAL A 228 -4.65 5.21 1.44
C VAL A 228 -4.56 4.82 -0.03
N LEU A 229 -3.99 3.64 -0.34
CA LEU A 229 -3.92 3.13 -1.70
C LEU A 229 -5.31 2.90 -2.30
N ALA A 230 -6.20 2.22 -1.57
CA ALA A 230 -7.56 1.92 -2.01
C ALA A 230 -8.36 3.19 -2.28
N TRP A 231 -8.35 4.15 -1.36
CA TRP A 231 -9.00 5.45 -1.52
C TRP A 231 -8.46 6.22 -2.71
N THR A 232 -7.13 6.31 -2.82
CA THR A 232 -6.50 7.07 -3.91
C THR A 232 -6.83 6.46 -5.27
N ALA A 233 -6.79 5.13 -5.37
CA ALA A 233 -7.11 4.41 -6.59
C ALA A 233 -8.60 4.50 -6.96
N GLY A 234 -9.49 4.31 -5.98
CA GLY A 234 -10.94 4.40 -6.16
C GLY A 234 -11.39 5.80 -6.56
N LEU A 235 -10.93 6.83 -5.85
CA LEU A 235 -11.22 8.22 -6.19
C LEU A 235 -10.63 8.61 -7.55
N SER A 236 -9.49 8.02 -7.94
CA SER A 236 -8.90 8.25 -9.26
C SER A 236 -9.70 7.59 -10.39
N LEU A 237 -10.33 6.45 -10.14
CA LEU A 237 -11.26 5.82 -11.08
C LEU A 237 -12.57 6.59 -11.17
N ALA A 238 -13.06 7.06 -10.03
CA ALA A 238 -14.28 7.85 -10.00
C ALA A 238 -14.05 9.21 -10.65
N LEU A 239 -13.15 10.05 -10.16
CA LEU A 239 -13.14 11.51 -10.40
C LEU A 239 -12.31 11.97 -11.61
N ASP A 240 -11.38 11.17 -12.12
CA ASP A 240 -10.50 11.60 -13.21
C ASP A 240 -11.11 11.28 -14.58
N THR A 241 -11.58 12.31 -15.29
CA THR A 241 -12.42 12.21 -16.50
C THR A 241 -11.66 12.02 -17.81
N GLY A 242 -10.35 11.77 -17.78
CA GLY A 242 -9.54 11.56 -19.00
C GLY A 242 -8.28 10.72 -18.80
N PRO A 243 -8.39 9.49 -18.28
CA PRO A 243 -7.24 8.62 -18.08
C PRO A 243 -6.62 8.20 -19.42
N LYS A 244 -5.29 8.16 -19.47
CA LYS A 244 -4.55 7.60 -20.60
C LYS A 244 -4.77 6.08 -20.70
N PRO A 245 -4.62 5.48 -21.90
CA PRO A 245 -4.66 4.02 -22.04
C PRO A 245 -3.71 3.32 -21.05
N GLY A 246 -4.21 2.31 -20.34
CA GLY A 246 -3.49 1.56 -19.29
C GLY A 246 -3.57 2.15 -17.88
N GLN A 247 -3.94 3.44 -17.70
CA GLN A 247 -4.10 4.02 -16.37
C GLN A 247 -5.31 3.46 -15.63
N VAL A 248 -6.42 3.18 -16.33
CA VAL A 248 -7.63 2.60 -15.74
C VAL A 248 -7.32 1.23 -15.14
N THR A 249 -6.69 0.33 -15.92
CA THR A 249 -6.29 -1.00 -15.43
C THR A 249 -5.35 -0.89 -14.23
N ARG A 250 -4.34 -0.02 -14.28
CA ARG A 250 -3.41 0.19 -13.17
C ARG A 250 -4.13 0.65 -11.90
N ARG A 251 -5.09 1.57 -12.02
CA ARG A 251 -5.90 2.04 -10.88
C ARG A 251 -6.81 0.95 -10.35
N ALA A 252 -7.44 0.15 -11.22
CA ALA A 252 -8.27 -0.98 -10.82
C ALA A 252 -7.45 -2.04 -10.07
N VAL A 253 -6.26 -2.38 -10.56
CA VAL A 253 -5.34 -3.29 -9.86
C VAL A 253 -4.90 -2.70 -8.51
N ALA A 254 -4.56 -1.42 -8.46
CA ALA A 254 -4.19 -0.76 -7.20
C ALA A 254 -5.34 -0.76 -6.18
N LEU A 255 -6.58 -0.53 -6.63
CA LEU A 255 -7.77 -0.61 -5.80
C LEU A 255 -8.00 -2.05 -5.30
N ALA A 256 -7.87 -3.05 -6.18
CA ALA A 256 -8.03 -4.45 -5.80
C ALA A 256 -6.96 -4.90 -4.80
N VAL A 257 -5.69 -4.55 -5.02
CA VAL A 257 -4.59 -4.86 -4.10
C VAL A 257 -4.75 -4.13 -2.77
N GLY A 258 -5.02 -2.82 -2.80
CA GLY A 258 -5.23 -2.03 -1.59
C GLY A 258 -6.43 -2.52 -0.78
N GLY A 259 -7.56 -2.79 -1.46
CA GLY A 259 -8.77 -3.33 -0.83
C GLY A 259 -8.58 -4.74 -0.27
N ALA A 260 -7.91 -5.64 -1.00
CA ALA A 260 -7.63 -6.99 -0.52
C ALA A 260 -6.70 -6.99 0.70
N LEU A 261 -5.64 -6.18 0.67
CA LEU A 261 -4.73 -6.04 1.81
C LEU A 261 -5.44 -5.40 3.00
N LEU A 262 -6.26 -4.38 2.78
CA LEU A 262 -7.06 -3.74 3.83
C LEU A 262 -8.02 -4.72 4.49
N ALA A 263 -8.78 -5.48 3.70
CA ALA A 263 -9.69 -6.50 4.21
C ALA A 263 -8.97 -7.64 4.95
N ASN A 264 -7.70 -7.88 4.63
CA ASN A 264 -6.91 -8.99 5.13
C ASN A 264 -5.91 -8.61 6.24
N THR A 265 -6.00 -7.41 6.84
CA THR A 265 -5.14 -7.03 7.98
C THR A 265 -5.67 -7.61 9.29
N ARG A 266 -6.93 -7.32 9.61
CA ARG A 266 -7.68 -7.76 10.80
C ARG A 266 -9.18 -7.53 10.58
N SER A 267 -10.03 -7.97 11.50
CA SER A 267 -11.50 -7.89 11.38
C SER A 267 -12.02 -6.47 11.09
N LEU A 268 -11.42 -5.43 11.67
CA LEU A 268 -11.75 -4.02 11.41
C LEU A 268 -11.47 -3.58 9.97
N GLY A 269 -10.50 -4.20 9.30
CA GLY A 269 -10.15 -3.90 7.91
C GLY A 269 -11.28 -4.17 6.92
N VAL A 270 -12.17 -5.12 7.23
CA VAL A 270 -13.39 -5.37 6.45
C VAL A 270 -14.32 -4.16 6.49
N LEU A 271 -14.52 -3.56 7.67
CA LEU A 271 -15.35 -2.36 7.83
C LEU A 271 -14.75 -1.18 7.06
N PHE A 272 -13.43 -0.99 7.11
CA PHE A 272 -12.79 0.08 6.33
C PHE A 272 -12.89 -0.17 4.82
N THR A 273 -12.76 -1.42 4.37
CA THR A 273 -12.98 -1.77 2.96
C THR A 273 -14.41 -1.46 2.52
N LEU A 274 -15.41 -1.83 3.33
CA LEU A 274 -16.80 -1.49 3.06
C LEU A 274 -17.02 0.02 2.99
N SER A 275 -16.38 0.80 3.88
CA SER A 275 -16.47 2.27 3.85
C SER A 275 -15.97 2.86 2.53
N VAL A 276 -14.86 2.34 1.99
CA VAL A 276 -14.33 2.72 0.67
C VAL A 276 -15.37 2.44 -0.41
N LEU A 277 -15.90 1.21 -0.44
CA LEU A 277 -16.86 0.80 -1.48
C LEU A 277 -18.16 1.61 -1.44
N VAL A 278 -18.71 1.85 -0.25
CA VAL A 278 -19.94 2.64 -0.06
C VAL A 278 -19.75 4.06 -0.57
N VAL A 279 -18.67 4.74 -0.18
CA VAL A 279 -18.44 6.12 -0.61
C VAL A 279 -18.17 6.19 -2.11
N LEU A 280 -17.43 5.24 -2.68
CA LEU A 280 -17.22 5.19 -4.12
C LEU A 280 -18.56 4.99 -4.87
N ALA A 281 -19.44 4.14 -4.37
CA ALA A 281 -20.78 3.97 -4.93
C ALA A 281 -21.58 5.28 -4.89
N VAL A 282 -21.54 6.02 -3.78
CA VAL A 282 -22.21 7.33 -3.66
C VAL A 282 -21.63 8.36 -4.64
N VAL A 283 -20.30 8.46 -4.72
CA VAL A 283 -19.60 9.42 -5.59
C VAL A 283 -19.87 9.16 -7.08
N VAL A 284 -19.93 7.88 -7.48
CA VAL A 284 -20.23 7.50 -8.87
C VAL A 284 -21.69 7.80 -9.22
N ASN A 285 -22.62 7.53 -8.32
CA ASN A 285 -24.06 7.73 -8.53
C ASN A 285 -24.55 9.17 -8.28
N SER A 286 -23.66 10.10 -7.98
CA SER A 286 -24.03 11.48 -7.65
C SER A 286 -24.62 12.24 -8.87
N PRO A 287 -25.73 12.98 -8.72
CA PRO A 287 -26.49 13.60 -9.82
C PRO A 287 -25.74 14.56 -10.76
N PRO A 288 -24.66 15.26 -10.36
CA PRO A 288 -23.86 16.06 -11.29
C PRO A 288 -23.25 15.24 -12.44
N ARG A 289 -22.93 13.96 -12.22
CA ARG A 289 -22.38 13.07 -13.26
C ARG A 289 -23.44 12.57 -14.23
N LEU A 290 -24.64 12.26 -13.73
CA LEU A 290 -25.78 11.91 -14.58
C LEU A 290 -26.12 13.08 -15.51
N ARG A 291 -26.03 14.32 -15.03
CA ARG A 291 -26.19 15.53 -15.85
C ARG A 291 -25.08 15.72 -16.89
N VAL A 292 -23.83 15.45 -16.54
CA VAL A 292 -22.69 15.52 -17.47
C VAL A 292 -22.79 14.42 -18.55
N LEU A 293 -23.22 13.21 -18.18
CA LEU A 293 -23.46 12.12 -19.14
C LEU A 293 -24.66 12.41 -20.04
N ALA A 294 -25.78 12.89 -19.48
CA ALA A 294 -26.98 13.27 -20.23
C ALA A 294 -26.74 14.44 -21.19
N SER A 295 -25.87 15.40 -20.84
CA SER A 295 -25.50 16.52 -21.72
C SER A 295 -24.45 16.15 -22.78
N SER A 296 -23.80 14.98 -22.66
CA SER A 296 -22.83 14.46 -23.63
C SER A 296 -23.41 13.43 -24.60
N ALA A 297 -24.68 13.03 -24.43
CA ALA A 297 -25.38 12.19 -25.40
C ALA A 297 -25.68 13.01 -26.67
N PRO A 298 -25.29 12.54 -27.87
CA PRO A 298 -25.68 13.22 -29.11
C PRO A 298 -27.21 13.22 -29.21
N PRO A 299 -27.83 14.30 -29.74
CA PRO A 299 -29.27 14.33 -29.93
C PRO A 299 -29.68 13.14 -30.79
N THR A 300 -30.59 12.34 -30.25
CA THR A 300 -31.27 11.27 -31.01
C THR A 300 -32.02 11.94 -32.15
N ALA A 301 -31.57 11.68 -33.37
CA ALA A 301 -32.30 12.00 -34.60
C ALA A 301 -33.48 11.04 -34.78
#